data_AF-A0A2A4UZE9-F1
#
_entry.id   AF-A0A2A4UZE9-F1
#
_cell.length_a   1.000
_cell.length_b   1.000
_cell.length_c   1.000
_cell.angle_alpha   90.00
_cell.angle_beta   90.00
_cell.angle_gamma   90.00
#
_symmetry.space_group_name_H-M   'P 1'
#
loop_
_entity.id
_entity.type
_entity.pdbx_description
1 polymer ?
#
loop_
_entity_poly.entity_id
_entity_poly.type
_entity_poly.pdbx_seq_one_letter_code
_entity_poly.pdbx_strand_id
1 'polypeptide(L)' 'MSDVRDLLIELGTEELPPKALKKLMQAFEAGIEQGLTKAKLNFSAIKSYAAPRRLAVVVNDVDVCQQDRLV' A
#
# COMPACT_ATOMS: atom_id res chain seq x y z
N MET A 1 7.92 -4.47 21.98
CA MET A 1 6.75 -4.52 21.08
C MET A 1 7.07 -3.60 19.94
N SER A 2 6.99 -4.07 18.69
CA SER A 2 7.09 -3.17 17.55
C SER A 2 5.83 -2.32 17.53
N ASP A 3 5.97 -1.00 17.53
CA ASP A 3 4.84 -0.11 17.35
C ASP A 3 4.31 -0.26 15.93
N VAL A 4 2.99 -0.41 15.80
CA VAL A 4 2.31 -0.57 14.52
C VAL A 4 1.25 0.52 14.33
N ARG A 5 0.99 0.89 13.08
CA ARG A 5 -0.02 1.88 12.70
C ARG A 5 -0.70 1.50 11.39
N ASP A 6 -1.91 1.98 11.17
CA ASP A 6 -2.53 1.92 9.86
C ASP A 6 -1.89 2.96 8.92
N LEU A 7 -1.56 2.53 7.70
CA LEU A 7 -0.99 3.37 6.66
C LEU A 7 -1.97 3.50 5.50
N LEU A 8 -2.45 4.72 5.26
CA LEU A 8 -3.23 5.07 4.07
C LEU A 8 -2.29 5.72 3.05
N ILE A 9 -2.25 5.15 1.85
CA ILE A 9 -1.54 5.73 0.70
C ILE A 9 -2.59 6.06 -0.36
N GLU A 10 -2.65 7.34 -0.75
CA GLU A 10 -3.54 7.81 -1.81
C GLU A 10 -2.73 8.36 -2.98
N LEU A 11 -3.18 8.05 -4.19
CA LEU A 11 -2.69 8.61 -5.43
C LEU A 11 -3.83 9.31 -6.15
N GLY A 12 -3.73 10.64 -6.27
CA GLY A 12 -4.60 11.42 -7.14
C GLY A 12 -4.24 11.18 -8.60
N THR A 13 -5.24 10.97 -9.44
CA THR A 13 -5.07 10.74 -10.88
C THR A 13 -5.98 11.65 -11.68
N GLU A 14 -5.64 11.87 -12.95
CA GLU A 14 -6.60 12.38 -13.93
C GLU A 14 -7.72 11.35 -14.17
N GLU A 15 -8.66 11.64 -15.08
CA GLU A 15 -9.77 10.76 -15.37
C GLU A 15 -9.32 9.45 -16.03
N LEU A 16 -9.23 8.40 -15.21
CA LEU A 16 -8.82 7.07 -15.63
C LEU A 16 -9.96 6.35 -16.37
N PRO A 17 -9.63 5.56 -17.42
CA PRO A 17 -10.62 4.73 -18.09
C PRO A 17 -11.25 3.71 -17.12
N PRO A 18 -12.58 3.53 -17.10
CA PRO A 18 -13.26 2.59 -16.20
C PRO A 18 -12.73 1.15 -16.29
N LYS A 19 -12.33 0.71 -17.49
CA LYS A 19 -11.76 -0.62 -17.74
C LYS A 19 -10.36 -0.80 -17.15
N ALA A 20 -9.60 0.28 -16.98
CA ALA A 20 -8.23 0.25 -16.47
C ALA A 20 -8.18 0.30 -14.94
N LEU A 21 -9.20 0.87 -14.28
CA LEU A 21 -9.24 1.09 -12.83
C LEU A 21 -8.89 -0.17 -12.02
N LYS A 22 -9.56 -1.30 -12.29
CA LYS A 22 -9.31 -2.54 -11.55
C LYS A 22 -7.87 -3.04 -11.70
N LYS A 23 -7.32 -2.98 -12.92
CA LYS A 23 -5.94 -3.41 -13.18
C LYS A 23 -4.92 -2.49 -12.49
N LEU A 24 -5.14 -1.18 -12.56
CA LEU A 24 -4.27 -0.19 -11.93
C LEU A 24 -4.31 -0.29 -10.41
N MET A 25 -5.49 -0.47 -9.83
CA MET A 25 -5.69 -0.72 -8.41
C MET A 25 -4.91 -1.95 -7.92
N GLN A 26 -5.05 -3.08 -8.63
CA GLN A 26 -4.33 -4.32 -8.31
C GLN A 26 -2.81 -4.16 -8.45
N ALA A 27 -2.34 -3.46 -9.49
CA ALA A 27 -0.93 -3.17 -9.67
C ALA A 27 -0.39 -2.26 -8.57
N PHE A 28 -1.18 -1.29 -8.12
CA PHE A 28 -0.82 -0.39 -7.03
C PHE A 28 -0.71 -1.15 -5.70
N GLU A 29 -1.71 -1.98 -5.37
CA GLU A 29 -1.69 -2.87 -4.20
C GLU A 29 -0.45 -3.78 -4.19
N ALA A 30 -0.20 -4.48 -5.29
CA ALA A 30 0.94 -5.39 -5.41
C ALA A 30 2.28 -4.65 -5.29
N GLY A 31 2.39 -3.43 -5.83
CA GLY A 31 3.59 -2.60 -5.71
C GLY A 31 3.88 -2.21 -4.26
N ILE A 32 2.84 -1.83 -3.50
CA ILE A 32 2.98 -1.50 -2.08
C ILE A 32 3.35 -2.74 -1.26
N GLU A 33 2.66 -3.86 -1.47
CA GLU A 33 2.94 -5.13 -0.78
C GLU A 33 4.39 -5.59 -0.99
N GLN A 34 4.87 -5.56 -2.24
CA GLN A 34 6.26 -5.89 -2.57
C GLN A 34 7.25 -4.93 -1.91
N GLY A 35 6.95 -3.63 -1.89
CA GLY A 35 7.78 -2.61 -1.24
C GLY A 35 7.94 -2.87 0.25
N LEU A 36 6.83 -3.10 0.96
CA LEU A 36 6.82 -3.40 2.40
C LEU A 36 7.55 -4.71 2.72
N THR A 37 7.30 -5.75 1.93
CA THR A 37 7.96 -7.05 2.08
C THR A 37 9.48 -6.94 1.88
N LYS A 38 9.92 -6.21 0.84
CA LYS A 38 11.34 -5.96 0.58
C LYS A 38 12.00 -5.14 1.69
N ALA A 39 11.23 -4.21 2.28
CA ALA A 39 11.64 -3.42 3.44
C ALA A 39 11.65 -4.24 4.74
N LYS A 40 11.17 -5.49 4.74
CA LYS A 40 10.99 -6.34 5.93
C LYS A 40 10.10 -5.68 7.01
N LEU A 41 9.10 -4.94 6.58
CA LEU A 41 8.06 -4.38 7.44
C LEU A 41 6.90 -5.38 7.49
N ASN A 42 6.49 -5.76 8.69
CA ASN A 42 5.30 -6.60 8.88
C ASN A 42 4.03 -5.75 8.79
N PHE A 43 2.93 -6.38 8.37
CA PHE A 43 1.59 -5.81 8.33
C PHE A 43 0.55 -6.93 8.41
N SER A 44 -0.67 -6.61 8.82
CA SER A 44 -1.74 -7.61 9.04
C SER A 44 -2.64 -7.81 7.83
N ALA A 45 -2.92 -6.73 7.08
CA ALA A 45 -3.77 -6.78 5.89
C ALA A 45 -3.48 -5.62 4.94
N ILE A 46 -3.86 -5.79 3.68
CA ILE A 46 -3.85 -4.74 2.66
C ILE A 46 -5.20 -4.70 1.95
N LYS A 47 -5.73 -3.50 1.72
CA LYS A 47 -7.00 -3.27 1.01
C LYS A 47 -6.83 -2.13 0.02
N SER A 48 -7.24 -2.34 -1.22
CA SER A 48 -7.20 -1.32 -2.27
C SER A 48 -8.59 -0.80 -2.66
N TYR A 49 -8.63 0.46 -3.07
CA TYR A 49 -9.81 1.16 -3.54
C TYR A 49 -9.48 1.92 -4.81
N ALA A 50 -10.47 2.06 -5.69
CA ALA A 50 -10.31 2.79 -6.94
C ALA A 50 -11.56 3.60 -7.28
N ALA A 51 -11.33 4.85 -7.67
CA ALA A 51 -12.29 5.76 -8.26
C ALA A 51 -11.66 6.40 -9.51
N PRO A 52 -12.43 6.96 -10.45
CA PRO A 52 -11.90 7.50 -11.71
C PRO A 52 -10.72 8.47 -11.59
N ARG A 53 -10.61 9.21 -10.47
CA ARG A 53 -9.55 10.20 -10.22
C ARG A 53 -8.70 9.90 -8.99
N ARG A 54 -8.80 8.68 -8.44
CA ARG A 54 -8.14 8.32 -7.18
C ARG A 54 -7.91 6.82 -7.05
N LEU A 55 -6.70 6.43 -6.67
CA LEU A 55 -6.39 5.10 -6.16
C LEU A 55 -5.99 5.23 -4.70
N ALA A 56 -6.39 4.28 -3.87
CA ALA A 56 -5.99 4.27 -2.46
C ALA A 56 -5.67 2.84 -2.01
N VAL A 57 -4.71 2.71 -1.10
CA VAL A 57 -4.36 1.45 -0.43
C VAL A 57 -4.29 1.74 1.06
N VAL A 58 -4.98 0.91 1.85
CA VAL A 58 -4.89 0.89 3.30
C VAL A 58 -4.13 -0.37 3.71
N VAL A 59 -3.05 -0.18 4.44
CA VAL A 59 -2.27 -1.26 5.06
C VAL A 59 -2.50 -1.22 6.56
N ASN A 60 -2.97 -2.32 7.12
CA ASN A 60 -3.26 -2.42 8.55
C ASN A 60 -2.05 -2.89 9.35
N ASP A 61 -1.88 -2.33 10.54
CA ASP A 61 -0.84 -2.70 11.51
C ASP A 61 0.57 -2.76 10.91
N VAL A 62 0.96 -1.77 10.10
CA VAL A 62 2.32 -1.73 9.55
C VAL A 62 3.33 -1.32 10.61
N ASP A 63 4.47 -2.00 10.66
CA ASP A 63 5.61 -1.61 11.49
C ASP A 63 6.00 -0.15 11.21
N VAL A 64 6.15 0.67 12.26
CA VAL A 64 6.50 2.10 12.10
C VAL A 64 7.96 2.33 11.70
N CYS A 65 8.82 1.34 11.88
CA CYS A 65 10.21 1.40 11.45
C CYS A 65 10.72 0.02 11.02
N GLN A 66 11.75 0.03 10.18
CA GLN A 66 12.50 -1.18 9.86
C GLN A 66 13.34 -1.58 11.07
N GLN A 67 13.52 -2.88 11.26
CA GLN A 67 14.44 -3.38 12.28
C GLN A 67 15.88 -2.90 11.99
N ASP A 68 16.62 -2.60 13.05
CA ASP A 68 18.03 -2.26 12.95
C ASP A 68 18.79 -3.35 12.22
N ARG A 69 19.59 -2.94 11.24
CA ARG A 69 20.50 -3.83 10.54
C ARG A 69 21.86 -3.77 11.22
N LEU A 70 22.20 -4.80 11.99
CA LEU A 70 23.58 -5.05 12.39
C LEU A 70 24.37 -5.37 11.11
N VAL A 71 25.15 -4.40 10.66
CA VAL A 71 26.16 -4.56 9.59
C VAL A 71 27.48 -5.04 10.18
#